data_AF-A0A444IZ08-F1
#
_entry.id   AF-A0A444IZ08-F1
#
_cell.length_a   1.000
_cell.length_b   1.000
_cell.length_c   1.000
_cell.angle_alpha   90.00
_cell.angle_beta   90.00
_cell.angle_gamma   90.00
#
_symmetry.space_group_name_H-M   'P 1'
#
loop_
_entity.id
_entity.type
_entity.pdbx_description
1 polymer ?
#
loop_
_entity_poly.entity_id
_entity_poly.type
_entity_poly.pdbx_seq_one_letter_code
_entity_poly.pdbx_strand_id
1 'polypeptide(L)' 'MNSSNQAWEHLGELTEEDAMHVLTRLFSMYEEQEKRDPGNKASALFFRNLITALGQTSACNLNRR' A
#
# COMPACT_ATOMS: atom_id res chain seq x y z
N MET A 1 8.60 19.17 -8.43
CA MET A 1 8.46 17.70 -8.62
C MET A 1 7.16 17.26 -7.99
N ASN A 2 6.39 16.38 -8.65
CA ASN A 2 5.14 15.84 -8.11
C ASN A 2 5.45 14.81 -7.03
N SER A 3 4.74 14.84 -5.89
CA SER A 3 4.90 13.88 -4.78
C SER A 3 4.82 12.41 -5.24
N SER A 4 4.05 12.12 -6.30
CA SER A 4 4.00 10.77 -6.87
C SER A 4 5.31 10.34 -7.51
N ASN A 5 6.04 11.25 -8.18
CA ASN A 5 7.30 10.91 -8.86
C ASN A 5 8.40 10.66 -7.83
N GLN A 6 8.46 11.47 -6.78
CA GLN A 6 9.39 11.28 -5.67
C GLN A 6 9.16 9.95 -4.94
N ALA A 7 7.88 9.56 -4.74
CA ALA A 7 7.56 8.27 -4.16
C ALA A 7 8.07 7.10 -5.02
N TRP A 8 7.93 7.19 -6.35
CA TRP A 8 8.44 6.17 -7.27
C TRP A 8 9.96 6.06 -7.28
N GLU A 9 10.67 7.19 -7.25
CA GLU A 9 12.14 7.22 -7.16
C GLU A 9 12.61 6.49 -5.89
N HIS A 10 12.07 6.85 -4.71
CA HIS A 10 12.46 6.21 -3.46
C HIS A 10 12.04 4.74 -3.36
N LEU A 11 10.88 4.36 -3.90
CA LEU A 11 10.47 2.95 -3.94
C LEU A 11 11.42 2.10 -4.76
N GLY A 12 12.00 2.66 -5.84
CA GLY A 12 12.97 1.96 -6.69
C GLY A 12 14.34 1.73 -6.03
N GLU A 13 14.63 2.45 -4.95
CA GLU A 13 15.88 2.32 -4.18
C GLU A 13 15.76 1.31 -3.02
N LEU A 14 14.55 0.85 -2.71
CA LEU A 14 14.32 -0.05 -1.57
C LEU A 14 14.77 -1.48 -1.85
N THR A 15 15.32 -2.12 -0.82
CA THR A 15 15.48 -3.58 -0.79
C THR A 15 14.11 -4.26 -0.60
N GLU A 16 14.03 -5.57 -0.87
CA GLU A 16 12.78 -6.33 -0.62
C GLU A 16 12.36 -6.30 0.87
N GLU A 17 13.33 -6.33 1.78
CA GLU A 17 13.08 -6.22 3.23
C GLU A 17 12.55 -4.83 3.59
N ASP A 18 13.18 -3.78 3.09
CA ASP A 18 12.74 -2.39 3.32
C ASP A 18 11.36 -2.13 2.72
N ALA A 19 11.06 -2.70 1.54
CA ALA A 19 9.75 -2.60 0.92
C ALA A 19 8.65 -3.19 1.81
N MET A 20 8.92 -4.34 2.46
CA MET A 20 7.99 -4.93 3.41
C MET A 20 7.81 -4.03 4.64
N HIS A 21 8.89 -3.47 5.19
CA HIS A 21 8.81 -2.53 6.32
C HIS A 21 8.01 -1.26 6.00
N VAL A 22 8.21 -0.68 4.81
CA VAL A 22 7.46 0.49 4.34
C VAL A 22 5.97 0.16 4.22
N LEU A 23 5.63 -1.00 3.66
CA LEU A 23 4.23 -1.43 3.54
C LEU A 23 3.59 -1.64 4.93
N THR A 24 4.29 -2.28 5.88
CA THR A 24 3.81 -2.41 7.27
C THR A 24 3.57 -1.04 7.90
N ARG A 25 4.49 -0.09 7.70
CA ARG A 25 4.36 1.26 8.26
C ARG A 25 3.16 2.00 7.69
N LEU A 26 2.95 1.94 6.38
CA LEU A 26 1.76 2.52 5.72
C LEU A 26 0.48 1.90 6.27
N PHE A 27 0.44 0.57 6.43
CA PHE A 27 -0.73 -0.13 6.98
C PHE A 27 -1.06 0.38 8.39
N SER A 28 -0.08 0.42 9.29
CA SER A 28 -0.28 0.90 10.67
C SER A 28 -0.73 2.37 10.71
N MET A 29 -0.21 3.23 9.83
CA MET A 29 -0.62 4.63 9.76
C MET A 29 -2.12 4.78 9.44
N TYR A 30 -2.62 4.04 8.44
CA TYR A 30 -4.03 4.10 8.07
C TYR A 30 -4.95 3.37 9.07
N GLU A 31 -4.47 2.29 9.71
CA GLU A 31 -5.21 1.65 10.80
C GLU A 31 -5.38 2.60 12.00
N GLU A 32 -4.32 3.32 12.38
CA GLU A 32 -4.41 4.32 13.44
C GLU A 32 -5.37 5.45 13.07
N GLN A 33 -5.36 5.90 11.82
CA GLN A 33 -6.30 6.91 11.33
C GLN A 33 -7.75 6.41 11.42
N GLU A 34 -8.03 5.19 10.98
CA GLU A 34 -9.37 4.59 11.07
C GLU A 34 -9.82 4.43 12.53
N LYS A 35 -8.91 4.05 13.44
CA LYS A 35 -9.22 3.94 14.88
C LYS A 35 -9.56 5.30 15.50
N ARG A 36 -8.89 6.37 15.06
CA ARG A 36 -9.09 7.73 15.58
C ARG A 36 -10.34 8.39 14.99
N ASP A 37 -10.63 8.12 13.73
CA ASP A 37 -11.76 8.68 12.97
C ASP A 37 -12.45 7.56 12.17
N PRO A 38 -13.33 6.77 12.81
CA PRO A 38 -14.04 5.69 12.15
C PRO A 38 -14.90 6.23 10.99
N GLY A 39 -14.72 5.66 9.79
CA GLY A 39 -15.37 6.16 8.59
C GLY A 39 -14.58 7.22 7.82
N ASN A 40 -13.31 7.44 8.18
CA ASN A 40 -12.40 8.25 7.39
C ASN A 40 -12.30 7.71 5.95
N LYS A 41 -12.74 8.51 4.98
CA LYS A 41 -12.80 8.10 3.58
C LYS A 41 -11.42 7.76 3.00
N ALA A 42 -10.34 8.38 3.50
CA ALA A 42 -9.00 8.14 3.00
C ALA A 42 -8.48 6.77 3.46
N SER A 43 -8.67 6.41 4.73
CA SER A 43 -8.34 5.08 5.26
C SER A 43 -9.13 3.97 4.57
N ALA A 44 -10.44 4.14 4.43
CA ALA A 44 -11.28 3.19 3.71
C ALA A 44 -10.85 3.01 2.24
N LEU A 45 -10.50 4.12 1.56
CA LEU A 45 -10.01 4.06 0.18
C LEU A 45 -8.65 3.35 0.08
N PHE A 46 -7.73 3.61 1.01
CA PHE A 46 -6.43 2.94 1.08
C PHE A 46 -6.60 1.41 1.17
N PHE A 47 -7.35 0.92 2.14
CA PHE A 47 -7.54 -0.53 2.32
C PHE A 47 -8.26 -1.18 1.14
N ARG A 48 -9.25 -0.50 0.55
CA ARG A 48 -9.93 -0.99 -0.67
C ARG A 48 -8.96 -1.14 -1.84
N ASN A 49 -8.10 -0.13 -2.07
CA ASN A 49 -7.11 -0.17 -3.15
C ASN A 49 -6.05 -1.24 -2.89
N LEU A 50 -5.62 -1.42 -1.64
CA LEU A 50 -4.69 -2.47 -1.23
C LEU A 50 -5.25 -3.87 -1.52
N ILE A 51 -6.48 -4.16 -1.08
CA ILE A 51 -7.15 -5.45 -1.37
C ILE A 51 -7.24 -5.69 -2.88
N THR A 52 -7.59 -4.65 -3.65
CA THR A 52 -7.65 -4.73 -5.11
C THR A 52 -6.30 -5.10 -5.71
N ALA A 53 -5.21 -4.44 -5.29
CA ALA A 53 -3.86 -4.71 -5.77
C ALA A 53 -3.36 -6.11 -5.40
N LEU A 54 -3.65 -6.57 -4.17
CA LEU A 54 -3.34 -7.94 -3.73
C LEU A 54 -4.07 -8.98 -4.57
N GLY A 55 -5.36 -8.75 -4.86
CA GLY A 55 -6.16 -9.61 -5.74
C GLY A 55 -5.60 -9.68 -7.16
N GLN A 56 -5.24 -8.54 -7.75
CA GLN A 56 -4.64 -8.48 -9.09
C GLN A 56 -3.31 -9.22 -9.17
N THR A 57 -2.43 -9.02 -8.18
CA THR A 57 -1.11 -9.67 -8.13
C THR A 57 -1.25 -11.18 -7.94
N SER A 58 -2.16 -11.62 -7.09
CA SER A 58 -2.42 -13.05 -6.83
C SER A 58 -3.07 -13.74 -8.04
N ALA A 59 -3.97 -13.06 -8.75
CA ALA A 59 -4.62 -13.57 -9.96
C ALA A 59 -3.62 -13.71 -11.14
N CYS A 60 -2.70 -12.75 -11.30
CA CYS A 60 -1.61 -12.87 -12.27
C CYS A 60 -0.70 -14.08 -11.98
N ASN A 61 -0.49 -14.41 -10.69
CA ASN A 61 0.29 -15.57 -10.30
C ASN A 61 -0.45 -16.91 -10.53
N LEU A 62 -1.79 -16.93 -10.46
CA LEU A 62 -2.61 -18.11 -10.76
C LEU A 62 -2.66 -18.44 -12.26
N ASN A 63 -2.69 -17.45 -13.15
CA ASN A 63 -2.65 -17.65 -14.61
C ASN A 63 -1.29 -18.08 -15.16
N ARG A 64 -0.26 -18.18 -14.31
CA ARG A 64 1.11 -18.59 -14.68
C ARG A 64 1.44 -20.04 -14.24
N ARG A 65 0.55 -20.70 -13.48
CA ARG A 65 0.74 -22.07 -12.98
C ARG A 65 0.21 -23.13 -13.94
#